data_AF-A0AAE2YDB9-F1
#
_entry.id   AF-A0AAE2YDB9-F1
#
_cell.length_a   1.000
_cell.length_b   1.000
_cell.length_c   1.000
_cell.angle_alpha   90.00
_cell.angle_beta   90.00
_cell.angle_gamma   90.00
#
_symmetry.space_group_name_H-M   'P 1'
#
loop_
_entity.id
_entity.type
_entity.pdbx_description
1 polymer ?
#
loop_
_entity_poly.entity_id
_entity_poly.type
_entity_poly.pdbx_seq_one_letter_code
_entity_poly.pdbx_strand_id
1 'polypeptide(L)'
;MGELENIKNFLGMEPLKTVGNPESLSLEEQFQLFLPDILPEEEKQLLTRFFIYKYKGEIPGGKKEERFSDLIRADTIMGKEFIPSVISTLKQLDKYMRLGGENSLTSEQLRQILQDMVYDYRVKLDARDLKILDKVRSNIFITIKEIADETNTSYTTIQRRKKMLEERCRLGIFPRVNYPIIGLTNMLILVEGEAYVESPYLLSRQELYGGIDLYTFFSIAVPPRAVNLVYKEFEKRVPRFWTWIIDSFESSFSLDFYDVDEGNWKIDWKAWSLYLSNVLSKGWGKVLSPEEMGKKRPPTSPLGKVRGVTIKELKLIDALSKNFNATVQDLSQNLGYNARTIIRTRENLLKRGTLQLALGIDQIGLNEHILFIIESDPDTLHSFVVAIKRLPKTWIYWTRTLNKENALACWLEAPLGSITPLERAIRRTLLPLAKYKLFFRSHQEGSRIPLLELFDAQTKTWKWSPEMLKINLGKTG
;
A
#
# COMPACT_ATOMS: atom_id res chain seq x y z
N MET A 1 -16.31 -20.20 39.00
CA MET A 1 -15.95 -20.84 37.73
C MET A 1 -14.48 -21.18 37.80
N GLY A 2 -14.10 -22.42 37.43
CA GLY A 2 -12.69 -22.82 37.39
C GLY A 2 -11.91 -22.04 36.33
N GLU A 3 -10.59 -21.97 36.45
CA GLU A 3 -9.77 -21.14 35.56
C GLU A 3 -9.86 -21.61 34.10
N LEU A 4 -9.94 -22.92 33.89
CA LEU A 4 -10.14 -23.51 32.56
C LEU A 4 -11.45 -23.02 31.92
N GLU A 5 -12.53 -22.90 32.69
CA GLU A 5 -13.82 -22.43 32.18
C GLU A 5 -13.77 -20.94 31.77
N ASN A 6 -13.00 -20.13 32.50
CA ASN A 6 -12.76 -18.74 32.10
C ASN A 6 -11.97 -18.66 30.79
N ILE A 7 -10.96 -19.53 30.60
CA ILE A 7 -10.19 -19.62 29.36
C ILE A 7 -11.07 -20.09 28.19
N LYS A 8 -11.93 -21.09 28.40
CA LYS A 8 -12.90 -21.53 27.39
C LYS A 8 -13.79 -20.38 26.93
N ASN A 9 -14.34 -19.62 27.87
CA ASN A 9 -15.17 -18.45 27.58
C ASN A 9 -14.39 -17.35 26.86
N PHE A 10 -13.13 -17.14 27.24
CA PHE A 10 -12.25 -16.15 26.61
C PHE A 10 -11.88 -16.52 25.16
N LEU A 11 -11.51 -17.78 24.91
CA LEU A 11 -11.13 -18.27 23.58
C LEU A 11 -12.34 -18.64 22.71
N GLY A 12 -13.52 -18.82 23.31
CA GLY A 12 -14.75 -19.21 22.64
C GLY A 12 -14.71 -20.64 22.07
N MET A 13 -13.99 -21.56 22.72
CA MET A 13 -13.86 -22.95 22.24
C MET A 13 -13.63 -23.95 23.36
N GLU A 14 -13.82 -25.23 23.05
CA GLU A 14 -13.39 -26.36 23.89
C GLU A 14 -11.90 -26.70 23.70
N PRO A 15 -11.21 -27.22 24.73
CA PRO A 15 -9.85 -27.71 24.62
C PRO A 15 -9.71 -28.77 23.52
N LEU A 16 -8.59 -28.74 22.80
CA LEU A 16 -8.25 -29.77 21.81
C LEU A 16 -7.73 -31.05 22.46
N LYS A 17 -7.30 -30.96 23.72
CA LYS A 17 -6.72 -32.05 24.51
C LYS A 17 -7.51 -32.24 25.79
N THR A 18 -7.80 -33.49 26.13
CA THR A 18 -8.43 -33.87 27.40
C THR A 18 -7.36 -34.25 28.43
N VAL A 19 -7.55 -33.79 29.66
CA VAL A 19 -6.63 -34.07 30.78
C VAL A 19 -7.47 -34.45 32.00
N GLY A 20 -7.00 -35.42 32.79
CA GLY A 20 -7.77 -35.96 33.92
C GLY A 20 -7.99 -34.97 35.07
N ASN A 21 -7.04 -34.04 35.28
CA ASN A 21 -7.17 -32.97 36.28
C ASN A 21 -6.63 -31.64 35.71
N PRO A 22 -7.44 -30.88 34.96
CA PRO A 22 -6.98 -29.64 34.35
C PRO A 22 -6.69 -28.52 35.36
N GLU A 23 -7.28 -28.56 36.55
CA GLU A 23 -7.10 -27.53 37.59
C GLU A 23 -5.73 -27.63 38.29
N SER A 24 -5.00 -28.74 38.14
CA SER A 24 -3.61 -28.84 38.61
C SER A 24 -2.58 -28.28 37.64
N LEU A 25 -3.00 -27.91 36.42
CA LEU A 25 -2.13 -27.34 35.40
C LEU A 25 -1.88 -25.86 35.67
N SER A 26 -0.66 -25.41 35.39
CA SER A 26 -0.34 -23.99 35.31
C SER A 26 -1.18 -23.29 34.23
N LEU A 27 -1.29 -21.96 34.32
CA LEU A 27 -2.06 -21.18 33.34
C LEU A 27 -1.54 -21.39 31.90
N GLU A 28 -0.22 -21.47 31.73
CA GLU A 28 0.40 -21.75 30.42
C GLU A 28 -0.03 -23.10 29.88
N GLU A 29 0.06 -24.15 30.71
CA GLU A 29 -0.38 -25.50 30.33
C GLU A 29 -1.88 -25.55 29.99
N GLN A 30 -2.72 -24.81 30.71
CA GLN A 30 -4.15 -24.71 30.40
C GLN A 30 -4.40 -24.07 29.02
N PHE A 31 -3.71 -22.98 28.67
CA PHE A 31 -3.80 -22.37 27.33
C PHE A 31 -3.27 -23.30 26.24
N GLN A 32 -2.21 -24.07 26.52
CA GLN A 32 -1.65 -25.02 25.57
C GLN A 32 -2.59 -26.19 25.22
N LEU A 33 -3.63 -26.45 26.03
CA LEU A 33 -4.67 -27.43 25.68
C LEU A 33 -5.52 -27.00 24.48
N PHE A 34 -5.52 -25.71 24.13
CA PHE A 34 -6.29 -25.15 23.02
C PHE A 34 -5.47 -25.05 21.72
N LEU A 35 -4.17 -25.35 21.78
CA LEU A 35 -3.26 -25.29 20.65
C LEU A 35 -3.00 -26.70 20.07
N PRO A 36 -3.05 -26.86 18.73
CA PRO A 36 -2.82 -28.17 18.11
C PRO A 36 -1.35 -28.59 18.18
N ASP A 37 -1.12 -29.90 18.11
CA ASP A 37 0.23 -30.49 18.20
C ASP A 37 1.10 -30.25 16.97
N ILE A 38 0.51 -29.78 15.85
CA ILE A 38 1.25 -29.39 14.65
C ILE A 38 2.17 -28.19 14.86
N LEU A 39 2.00 -27.43 15.95
CA LEU A 39 2.80 -26.25 16.21
C LEU A 39 4.17 -26.63 16.78
N PRO A 40 5.27 -26.06 16.25
CA PRO A 40 6.56 -26.08 16.92
C PRO A 40 6.43 -25.54 18.34
N GLU A 41 7.21 -26.08 19.27
CA GLU A 41 7.17 -25.69 20.68
C GLU A 41 7.43 -24.18 20.87
N GLU A 42 8.34 -23.59 20.08
CA GLU A 42 8.57 -22.13 20.11
C GLU A 42 7.32 -21.32 19.75
N GLU A 43 6.59 -21.72 18.70
CA GLU A 43 5.39 -21.01 18.24
C GLU A 43 4.21 -21.22 19.20
N LYS A 44 4.13 -22.42 19.78
CA LYS A 44 3.17 -22.74 20.83
C LYS A 44 3.38 -21.87 22.07
N GLN A 45 4.64 -21.67 22.48
CA GLN A 45 5.00 -20.76 23.57
C GLN A 45 4.69 -19.30 23.22
N LEU A 46 5.00 -18.86 21.99
CA LEU A 46 4.70 -17.50 21.52
C LEU A 46 3.20 -17.20 21.58
N LEU A 47 2.36 -18.08 21.02
CA LEU A 47 0.90 -17.92 21.03
C LEU A 47 0.33 -18.00 22.44
N THR A 48 0.83 -18.92 23.27
CA THR A 48 0.42 -19.04 24.68
C THR A 48 0.69 -17.75 25.45
N ARG A 49 1.90 -17.20 25.31
CA ARG A 49 2.27 -15.90 25.93
C ARG A 49 1.37 -14.77 25.43
N PHE A 50 1.04 -14.77 24.14
CA PHE A 50 0.15 -13.76 23.56
C PHE A 50 -1.29 -13.89 24.11
N PHE A 51 -1.83 -15.10 24.23
CA PHE A 51 -3.15 -15.33 24.81
C PHE A 51 -3.21 -14.94 26.29
N ILE A 52 -2.18 -15.27 27.07
CA ILE A 52 -2.07 -14.84 28.48
C ILE A 52 -2.01 -13.32 28.58
N TYR A 53 -1.23 -12.64 27.72
CA TYR A 53 -1.20 -11.18 27.65
C TYR A 53 -2.59 -10.59 27.40
N LYS A 54 -3.34 -11.17 26.45
CA LYS A 54 -4.69 -10.71 26.12
C LYS A 54 -5.72 -11.03 27.22
N TYR A 55 -5.52 -12.11 27.96
CA TYR A 55 -6.39 -12.55 29.05
C TYR A 55 -6.16 -11.77 30.35
N LYS A 56 -4.90 -11.53 30.74
CA LYS A 56 -4.53 -10.84 31.99
C LYS A 56 -4.27 -9.34 31.84
N GLY A 57 -3.96 -8.87 30.63
CA GLY A 57 -3.53 -7.48 30.39
C GLY A 57 -2.09 -7.17 30.79
N GLU A 58 -1.31 -8.17 31.18
CA GLU A 58 0.08 -8.04 31.62
C GLU A 58 1.02 -8.50 30.51
N ILE A 59 1.99 -7.66 30.11
CA ILE A 59 3.03 -8.07 29.16
C ILE A 59 3.94 -9.06 29.90
N PRO A 60 3.99 -10.35 29.49
CA PRO A 60 4.84 -11.31 30.16
C PRO A 60 6.30 -10.85 30.05
N GLY A 61 6.99 -10.77 31.19
CA GLY A 61 8.39 -10.36 31.27
C GLY A 61 9.29 -11.19 30.36
N GLY A 62 10.19 -10.53 29.63
CA GLY A 62 11.07 -11.17 28.65
C GLY A 62 11.52 -10.19 27.57
N LYS A 63 12.50 -10.57 26.74
CA LYS A 63 12.89 -9.76 25.58
C LYS A 63 11.65 -9.55 24.68
N LYS A 64 11.45 -8.31 24.21
CA LYS A 64 10.48 -8.01 23.15
C LYS A 64 10.94 -8.72 21.89
N GLU A 65 10.43 -9.93 21.66
CA GLU A 65 10.61 -10.63 20.40
C GLU A 65 9.83 -9.91 19.30
N GLU A 66 10.46 -9.70 18.15
CA GLU A 66 9.85 -9.10 16.96
C GLU A 66 8.53 -9.80 16.59
N ARG A 67 8.52 -11.14 16.67
CA ARG A 67 7.34 -11.99 16.45
C ARG A 67 6.16 -11.66 17.37
N PHE A 68 6.41 -11.32 18.64
CA PHE A 68 5.35 -10.92 19.56
C PHE A 68 4.74 -9.55 19.19
N SER A 69 5.57 -8.66 18.66
CA SER A 69 5.12 -7.35 18.17
C SER A 69 4.25 -7.49 16.92
N ASP A 70 4.56 -8.46 16.04
CA ASP A 70 3.73 -8.80 14.88
C ASP A 70 2.33 -9.26 15.31
N LEU A 71 2.22 -10.10 16.35
CA LEU A 71 0.93 -10.53 16.92
C LEU A 71 0.12 -9.37 17.52
N ILE A 72 0.77 -8.46 18.26
CA ILE A 72 0.10 -7.25 18.79
C ILE A 72 -0.43 -6.39 17.64
N ARG A 73 0.35 -6.25 16.56
CA ARG A 73 -0.06 -5.47 15.39
C ARG A 73 -1.25 -6.10 14.67
N ALA A 74 -1.24 -7.42 14.51
CA ALA A 74 -2.35 -8.18 13.94
C ALA A 74 -3.63 -8.01 14.77
N ASP A 75 -3.53 -8.16 16.09
CA ASP A 75 -4.63 -7.95 17.04
C ASP A 75 -5.15 -6.51 17.04
N THR A 76 -4.28 -5.52 16.87
CA THR A 76 -4.70 -4.12 16.75
C THR A 76 -5.61 -3.91 15.53
N ILE A 77 -5.33 -4.58 14.41
CA ILE A 77 -6.10 -4.48 13.16
C ILE A 77 -7.42 -5.25 13.28
N MET A 78 -7.33 -6.55 13.58
CA MET A 78 -8.47 -7.47 13.61
C MET A 78 -9.33 -7.31 14.87
N GLY A 79 -8.77 -6.75 15.95
CA GLY A 79 -9.46 -6.54 17.21
C GLY A 79 -9.95 -7.85 17.82
N LYS A 80 -11.24 -7.87 18.21
CA LYS A 80 -11.88 -9.03 18.84
C LYS A 80 -11.92 -10.29 17.96
N GLU A 81 -11.71 -10.14 16.65
CA GLU A 81 -11.76 -11.26 15.71
C GLU A 81 -10.42 -12.00 15.61
N PHE A 82 -9.30 -11.41 16.09
CA PHE A 82 -7.97 -12.00 15.89
C PHE A 82 -7.83 -13.40 16.49
N ILE A 83 -8.03 -13.53 17.81
CA ILE A 83 -7.84 -14.79 18.53
C ILE A 83 -8.77 -15.90 17.98
N PRO A 84 -10.09 -15.66 17.80
CA PRO A 84 -10.97 -16.65 17.18
C PRO A 84 -10.52 -17.08 15.79
N SER A 85 -10.07 -16.14 14.95
CA SER A 85 -9.57 -16.46 13.61
C SER A 85 -8.30 -17.31 13.66
N VAL A 86 -7.33 -16.98 14.53
CA VAL A 86 -6.08 -17.76 14.68
C VAL A 86 -6.40 -19.19 15.07
N ILE A 87 -7.25 -19.36 16.09
CA ILE A 87 -7.70 -20.67 16.56
C ILE A 87 -8.38 -21.46 15.45
N SER A 88 -9.33 -20.84 14.74
CA SER A 88 -10.07 -21.49 13.66
C SER A 88 -9.14 -21.97 12.55
N THR A 89 -8.20 -21.12 12.14
CA THR A 89 -7.19 -21.44 11.12
C THR A 89 -6.31 -22.59 11.58
N LEU A 90 -5.79 -22.55 12.82
CA LEU A 90 -4.95 -23.62 13.37
C LEU A 90 -5.67 -24.98 13.43
N LYS A 91 -6.96 -25.00 13.77
CA LYS A 91 -7.79 -26.23 13.73
C LYS A 91 -7.94 -26.78 12.31
N GLN A 92 -8.14 -25.90 11.33
CA GLN A 92 -8.24 -26.32 9.93
C GLN A 92 -6.91 -26.86 9.43
N LEU A 93 -5.79 -26.20 9.76
CA LEU A 93 -4.45 -26.68 9.41
C LEU A 93 -4.15 -28.04 10.02
N ASP A 94 -4.47 -28.27 11.31
CA ASP A 94 -4.27 -29.57 11.96
C ASP A 94 -5.01 -30.69 11.21
N LYS A 95 -6.23 -30.40 10.75
CA LYS A 95 -6.98 -31.32 9.90
C LYS A 95 -6.28 -31.59 8.56
N TYR A 96 -5.79 -30.55 7.86
CA TYR A 96 -5.16 -30.72 6.55
C TYR A 96 -3.79 -31.37 6.61
N MET A 97 -2.97 -31.03 7.60
CA MET A 97 -1.63 -31.60 7.78
C MET A 97 -1.69 -33.10 8.07
N ARG A 98 -2.60 -33.52 8.96
CA ARG A 98 -2.85 -34.95 9.22
C ARG A 98 -3.27 -35.72 7.98
N LEU A 99 -4.03 -35.10 7.08
CA LEU A 99 -4.41 -35.71 5.79
C LEU A 99 -3.24 -35.77 4.80
N GLY A 100 -2.33 -34.80 4.84
CA GLY A 100 -1.16 -34.71 3.97
C GLY A 100 0.04 -35.54 4.42
N GLY A 101 0.00 -36.15 5.62
CA GLY A 101 1.12 -36.91 6.19
C GLY A 101 2.23 -36.06 6.79
N GLU A 102 2.03 -34.74 6.89
CA GLU A 102 2.92 -33.83 7.62
C GLU A 102 2.47 -33.69 9.07
N ASN A 103 3.43 -33.71 10.00
CA ASN A 103 3.14 -33.70 11.44
C ASN A 103 3.46 -32.37 12.14
N SER A 104 4.10 -31.41 11.46
CA SER A 104 4.43 -30.12 12.08
C SER A 104 4.55 -28.97 11.06
N LEU A 105 3.96 -27.82 11.39
CA LEU A 105 4.18 -26.55 10.71
C LEU A 105 5.61 -26.05 10.97
N THR A 106 6.20 -25.34 10.02
CA THR A 106 7.38 -24.52 10.29
C THR A 106 6.98 -23.15 10.83
N SER A 107 7.87 -22.49 11.57
CA SER A 107 7.65 -21.11 12.03
C SER A 107 7.36 -20.14 10.88
N GLU A 108 8.01 -20.31 9.73
CA GLU A 108 7.80 -19.44 8.56
C GLU A 108 6.42 -19.65 7.94
N GLN A 109 5.95 -20.89 7.82
CA GLN A 109 4.58 -21.18 7.36
C GLN A 109 3.54 -20.54 8.28
N LEU A 110 3.69 -20.68 9.61
CA LEU A 110 2.78 -20.04 10.55
C LEU A 110 2.80 -18.51 10.41
N ARG A 111 3.99 -17.92 10.26
CA ARG A 111 4.15 -16.49 10.05
C ARG A 111 3.42 -16.03 8.80
N GLN A 112 3.61 -16.70 7.68
CA GLN A 112 2.93 -16.39 6.42
C GLN A 112 1.41 -16.46 6.58
N ILE A 113 0.90 -17.53 7.20
CA ILE A 113 -0.53 -17.71 7.44
C ILE A 113 -1.11 -16.57 8.28
N LEU A 114 -0.42 -16.16 9.35
CA LEU A 114 -0.86 -15.02 10.18
C LEU A 114 -0.82 -13.71 9.40
N GLN A 115 0.19 -13.51 8.54
CA GLN A 115 0.27 -12.33 7.67
C GLN A 115 -0.87 -12.30 6.65
N ASP A 116 -1.17 -13.44 6.01
CA ASP A 116 -2.26 -13.58 5.04
C ASP A 116 -3.62 -13.33 5.69
N MET A 117 -3.84 -13.86 6.90
CA MET A 117 -5.07 -13.59 7.67
C MET A 117 -5.28 -12.10 7.95
N VAL A 118 -4.22 -11.38 8.33
CA VAL A 118 -4.30 -9.93 8.55
C VAL A 118 -4.44 -9.21 7.22
N TYR A 119 -3.78 -9.66 6.17
CA TYR A 119 -3.90 -9.06 4.84
C TYR A 119 -5.33 -9.14 4.33
N ASP A 120 -5.97 -10.30 4.44
CA ASP A 120 -7.33 -10.58 3.98
C ASP A 120 -8.43 -10.02 4.88
N TYR A 121 -8.07 -9.57 6.10
CA TYR A 121 -9.03 -8.97 7.00
C TYR A 121 -9.60 -7.66 6.44
N ARG A 122 -10.90 -7.47 6.67
CA ARG A 122 -11.64 -6.29 6.24
C ARG A 122 -12.34 -5.66 7.42
N VAL A 123 -11.98 -4.41 7.70
CA VAL A 123 -12.75 -3.52 8.56
C VAL A 123 -14.00 -3.08 7.81
N LYS A 124 -15.17 -3.36 8.40
CA LYS A 124 -16.45 -2.85 7.93
C LYS A 124 -16.60 -1.39 8.38
N LEU A 125 -16.83 -0.51 7.41
CA LEU A 125 -17.02 0.93 7.62
C LEU A 125 -18.50 1.22 7.68
N ASP A 126 -18.92 2.06 8.65
CA ASP A 126 -20.29 2.55 8.69
C ASP A 126 -20.44 3.93 8.04
N ALA A 127 -21.67 4.43 7.97
CA ALA A 127 -21.97 5.73 7.36
C ALA A 127 -21.21 6.91 8.01
N ARG A 128 -20.86 6.84 9.30
CA ARG A 128 -20.06 7.88 9.96
C ARG A 128 -18.61 7.79 9.55
N ASP A 129 -18.07 6.58 9.41
CA ASP A 129 -16.70 6.38 8.92
C ASP A 129 -16.57 6.90 7.50
N LEU A 130 -17.55 6.62 6.62
CA LEU A 130 -17.57 7.16 5.26
C LEU A 130 -17.61 8.70 5.24
N LYS A 131 -18.40 9.34 6.11
CA LYS A 131 -18.41 10.81 6.24
C LYS A 131 -17.05 11.37 6.66
N ILE A 132 -16.36 10.72 7.60
CA ILE A 132 -15.02 11.13 8.01
C ILE A 132 -14.05 11.02 6.82
N LEU A 133 -14.07 9.89 6.11
CA LEU A 133 -13.23 9.68 4.93
C LEU A 133 -13.53 10.67 3.81
N ASP A 134 -14.80 11.01 3.60
CA ASP A 134 -15.23 12.01 2.62
C ASP A 134 -14.67 13.42 2.90
N LYS A 135 -14.59 13.79 4.19
CA LYS A 135 -13.98 15.06 4.59
C LYS A 135 -12.45 15.03 4.47
N VAL A 136 -11.82 13.95 4.92
CA VAL A 136 -10.36 13.79 4.84
C VAL A 136 -9.88 13.73 3.38
N ARG A 137 -10.60 13.07 2.47
CA ARG A 137 -10.23 13.05 1.04
C ARG A 137 -10.36 14.43 0.39
N SER A 138 -11.33 15.23 0.83
CA SER A 138 -11.60 16.56 0.27
C SER A 138 -10.60 17.61 0.77
N ASN A 139 -10.20 17.48 2.03
CA ASN A 139 -9.16 18.29 2.65
C ASN A 139 -8.31 17.43 3.59
N ILE A 140 -7.14 17.01 3.13
CA ILE A 140 -6.19 16.19 3.90
C ILE A 140 -5.66 16.87 5.18
N PHE A 141 -5.79 18.20 5.29
CA PHE A 141 -5.36 18.95 6.47
C PHE A 141 -6.52 19.24 7.44
N ILE A 142 -7.72 18.71 7.17
CA ILE A 142 -8.89 18.96 7.99
C ILE A 142 -8.66 18.48 9.44
N THR A 143 -9.01 19.33 10.38
CA THR A 143 -8.90 19.05 11.81
C THR A 143 -10.07 18.21 12.31
N ILE A 144 -9.89 17.51 13.43
CA ILE A 144 -10.97 16.74 14.08
C ILE A 144 -12.16 17.66 14.42
N LYS A 145 -11.89 18.91 14.81
CA LYS A 145 -12.91 19.90 15.12
C LYS A 145 -13.74 20.26 13.89
N GLU A 146 -13.09 20.57 12.77
CA GLU A 146 -13.79 20.88 11.51
C GLU A 146 -14.61 19.69 11.01
N ILE A 147 -14.08 18.46 11.11
CA ILE A 147 -14.86 17.26 10.77
C ILE A 147 -16.10 17.16 11.68
N ALA A 148 -15.95 17.37 12.99
CA ALA A 148 -17.04 17.31 13.96
C ALA A 148 -18.14 18.33 13.63
N ASP A 149 -17.75 19.57 13.35
CA ASP A 149 -18.66 20.66 12.99
C ASP A 149 -19.37 20.37 11.65
N GLU A 150 -18.65 19.93 10.62
CA GLU A 150 -19.22 19.63 9.29
C GLU A 150 -20.07 18.36 9.23
N THR A 151 -19.86 17.41 10.14
CA THR A 151 -20.61 16.14 10.20
C THR A 151 -21.70 16.14 11.27
N ASN A 152 -21.88 17.27 11.98
CA ASN A 152 -22.80 17.40 13.12
C ASN A 152 -22.65 16.26 14.13
N THR A 153 -21.41 15.96 14.51
CA THR A 153 -21.05 14.85 15.39
C THR A 153 -20.10 15.36 16.48
N SER A 154 -20.16 14.79 17.69
CA SER A 154 -19.29 15.26 18.78
C SER A 154 -17.80 15.04 18.47
N TYR A 155 -16.97 16.00 18.91
CA TYR A 155 -15.50 15.91 18.80
C TYR A 155 -14.95 14.58 19.31
N THR A 156 -15.42 14.12 20.46
CA THR A 156 -14.99 12.85 21.08
C THR A 156 -15.32 11.63 20.22
N THR A 157 -16.47 11.65 19.54
CA THR A 157 -16.87 10.56 18.64
C THR A 157 -15.99 10.54 17.40
N ILE A 158 -15.73 11.70 16.78
CA ILE A 158 -14.86 11.81 15.61
C ILE A 158 -13.43 11.42 15.98
N GLN A 159 -12.91 11.89 17.11
CA GLN A 159 -11.56 11.54 17.58
C GLN A 159 -11.41 10.02 17.74
N ARG A 160 -12.37 9.37 18.40
CA ARG A 160 -12.36 7.91 18.60
C ARG A 160 -12.42 7.16 17.27
N ARG A 161 -13.28 7.58 16.34
CA ARG A 161 -13.43 6.93 15.03
C ARG A 161 -12.24 7.14 14.12
N LYS A 162 -11.70 8.35 14.05
CA LYS A 162 -10.47 8.64 13.30
C LYS A 162 -9.30 7.80 13.81
N LYS A 163 -9.12 7.72 15.14
CA LYS A 163 -8.11 6.87 15.76
C LYS A 163 -8.30 5.39 15.39
N MET A 164 -9.54 4.89 15.41
CA MET A 164 -9.85 3.53 14.95
C MET A 164 -9.48 3.31 13.49
N LEU A 165 -9.77 4.28 12.59
CA LEU A 165 -9.38 4.19 11.19
C LEU A 165 -7.85 4.23 11.01
N GLU A 166 -7.13 5.03 11.80
CA GLU A 166 -5.66 5.08 11.79
C GLU A 166 -5.05 3.75 12.26
N GLU A 167 -5.58 3.15 13.33
CA GLU A 167 -5.06 1.92 13.93
C GLU A 167 -5.44 0.67 13.12
N ARG A 168 -6.71 0.56 12.70
CA ARG A 168 -7.25 -0.64 12.05
C ARG A 168 -7.21 -0.59 10.53
N CYS A 169 -7.47 0.58 9.95
CA CYS A 169 -7.49 0.76 8.50
C CYS A 169 -6.19 1.38 7.97
N ARG A 170 -5.18 1.58 8.83
CA ARG A 170 -3.92 2.26 8.49
C ARG A 170 -4.16 3.61 7.79
N LEU A 171 -5.24 4.30 8.15
CA LEU A 171 -5.56 5.60 7.58
C LEU A 171 -4.39 6.55 7.84
N GLY A 172 -3.86 7.13 6.77
CA GLY A 172 -2.69 7.98 6.86
C GLY A 172 -2.50 8.87 5.64
N ILE A 173 -1.60 9.84 5.77
CA ILE A 173 -1.20 10.69 4.67
C ILE A 173 0.22 10.28 4.28
N PHE A 174 0.41 9.99 2.99
CA PHE A 174 1.68 9.53 2.46
C PHE A 174 2.27 10.60 1.52
N PRO A 175 3.52 11.02 1.76
CA PRO A 175 4.19 11.97 0.89
C PRO A 175 4.73 11.24 -0.34
N ARG A 176 4.43 11.77 -1.51
CA ARG A 176 5.04 11.40 -2.78
C ARG A 176 6.00 12.51 -3.19
N VAL A 177 7.24 12.13 -3.47
CA VAL A 177 8.28 13.06 -3.92
C VAL A 177 8.13 13.30 -5.42
N ASN A 178 8.08 14.56 -5.81
CA ASN A 178 8.21 14.95 -7.22
C ASN A 178 9.71 14.95 -7.60
N TYR A 179 10.19 13.79 -8.07
CA TYR A 179 11.59 13.56 -8.44
C TYR A 179 12.15 14.60 -9.43
N PRO A 180 11.40 15.01 -10.49
CA PRO A 180 11.83 16.09 -11.37
C PRO A 180 12.23 17.38 -10.64
N ILE A 181 11.49 17.79 -9.61
CA ILE A 181 11.77 19.02 -8.86
C ILE A 181 13.08 18.90 -8.06
N ILE A 182 13.41 17.71 -7.55
CA ILE A 182 14.68 17.47 -6.84
C ILE A 182 15.85 17.13 -7.78
N GLY A 183 15.66 17.22 -9.11
CA GLY A 183 16.72 17.01 -10.10
C GLY A 183 16.95 15.55 -10.50
N LEU A 184 15.94 14.70 -10.36
CA LEU A 184 15.95 13.30 -10.77
C LEU A 184 14.84 13.02 -11.79
N THR A 185 15.05 12.01 -12.64
CA THR A 185 14.05 11.49 -13.58
C THR A 185 13.61 10.13 -13.08
N ASN A 186 12.31 9.96 -12.82
CA ASN A 186 11.76 8.69 -12.39
C ASN A 186 11.38 7.83 -13.60
N MET A 187 12.01 6.68 -13.73
CA MET A 187 11.81 5.68 -14.79
C MET A 187 11.05 4.48 -14.24
N LEU A 188 10.01 4.07 -14.94
CA LEU A 188 9.33 2.81 -14.76
C LEU A 188 9.90 1.81 -15.76
N ILE A 189 10.31 0.64 -15.30
CA ILE A 189 10.91 -0.41 -16.14
C ILE A 189 10.17 -1.71 -15.87
N LEU A 190 9.57 -2.28 -16.90
CA LEU A 190 8.91 -3.58 -16.85
C LEU A 190 9.78 -4.60 -17.58
N VAL A 191 10.10 -5.71 -16.92
CA VAL A 191 10.88 -6.82 -17.46
C VAL A 191 9.99 -8.06 -17.54
N GLU A 192 10.04 -8.77 -18.66
CA GLU A 192 9.44 -10.11 -18.79
C GLU A 192 10.34 -11.12 -18.05
N GLY A 193 9.78 -11.83 -17.07
CA GLY A 193 10.49 -12.72 -16.16
C GLY A 193 10.94 -12.09 -14.85
N GLU A 194 11.65 -12.90 -14.06
CA GLU A 194 12.24 -12.52 -12.79
C GLU A 194 13.54 -11.74 -13.01
N ALA A 195 13.65 -10.56 -12.40
CA ALA A 195 14.84 -9.74 -12.46
C ALA A 195 15.14 -9.09 -11.10
N TYR A 196 16.41 -8.85 -10.86
CA TYR A 196 16.91 -8.22 -9.65
C TYR A 196 17.79 -7.03 -10.03
N VAL A 197 17.44 -5.87 -9.49
CA VAL A 197 18.20 -4.63 -9.67
C VAL A 197 18.79 -4.24 -8.32
N GLU A 198 20.11 -4.12 -8.26
CA GLU A 198 20.79 -3.50 -7.12
C GLU A 198 21.22 -2.10 -7.54
N SER A 199 20.60 -1.08 -6.92
CA SER A 199 20.98 0.32 -7.14
C SER A 199 20.54 1.20 -5.97
N PRO A 200 21.34 2.18 -5.53
CA PRO A 200 20.91 3.16 -4.53
C PRO A 200 19.85 4.13 -5.06
N TYR A 201 19.55 4.08 -6.37
CA TYR A 201 18.50 4.84 -7.03
C TYR A 201 17.21 4.04 -7.26
N LEU A 202 17.18 2.75 -6.89
CA LEU A 202 15.98 1.92 -6.94
C LEU A 202 15.00 2.36 -5.84
N LEU A 203 13.78 2.70 -6.25
CA LEU A 203 12.72 3.15 -5.34
C LEU A 203 11.87 1.97 -4.86
N SER A 204 11.53 1.08 -5.79
CA SER A 204 10.70 -0.11 -5.52
C SER A 204 10.90 -1.18 -6.58
N ARG A 205 10.73 -2.45 -6.18
CA ARG A 205 10.57 -3.63 -7.05
C ARG A 205 9.19 -4.23 -6.80
N GLN A 206 8.53 -4.69 -7.84
CA GLN A 206 7.23 -5.35 -7.76
C GLN A 206 7.23 -6.59 -8.66
N GLU A 207 6.62 -7.67 -8.18
CA GLU A 207 6.37 -8.87 -8.96
C GLU A 207 4.94 -8.85 -9.46
N LEU A 208 4.80 -9.16 -10.74
CA LEU A 208 3.59 -8.95 -11.51
C LEU A 208 3.26 -10.20 -12.32
N TYR A 209 1.97 -10.53 -12.41
CA TYR A 209 1.47 -11.56 -13.30
C TYR A 209 0.64 -10.94 -14.42
N GLY A 210 0.97 -11.29 -15.67
CA GLY A 210 0.20 -10.95 -16.87
C GLY A 210 -0.27 -12.24 -17.54
N GLY A 211 -1.47 -12.72 -17.17
CA GLY A 211 -1.88 -14.08 -17.52
C GLY A 211 -1.08 -15.10 -16.70
N ILE A 212 -0.39 -16.03 -17.37
CA ILE A 212 0.49 -17.02 -16.71
C ILE A 212 1.93 -16.53 -16.58
N ASP A 213 2.29 -15.42 -17.25
CA ASP A 213 3.65 -14.94 -17.32
C ASP A 213 4.00 -14.07 -16.11
N LEU A 214 5.19 -14.30 -15.56
CA LEU A 214 5.78 -13.47 -14.51
C LEU A 214 6.50 -12.27 -15.13
N TYR A 215 6.36 -11.12 -14.50
CA TYR A 215 7.06 -9.88 -14.83
C TYR A 215 7.64 -9.25 -13.58
N THR A 216 8.76 -8.55 -13.73
CA THR A 216 9.32 -7.70 -12.68
C THR A 216 9.22 -6.24 -13.07
N PHE A 217 8.68 -5.41 -12.17
CA PHE A 217 8.47 -3.99 -12.40
C PHE A 217 9.27 -3.14 -11.41
N PHE A 218 10.10 -2.26 -11.96
CA PHE A 218 10.99 -1.38 -11.21
C PHE A 218 10.58 0.08 -11.35
N SER A 219 10.78 0.83 -10.27
CA SER A 219 10.76 2.29 -10.26
C SER A 219 12.13 2.79 -9.86
N ILE A 220 12.81 3.54 -10.73
CA ILE A 220 14.20 3.97 -10.55
C ILE A 220 14.28 5.48 -10.80
N ALA A 221 14.76 6.27 -9.83
CA ALA A 221 14.92 7.72 -10.01
C ALA A 221 16.39 8.11 -10.16
N VAL A 222 16.85 8.38 -11.38
CA VAL A 222 18.26 8.70 -11.69
C VAL A 222 18.43 10.14 -12.17
N PRO A 223 19.65 10.72 -12.14
CA PRO A 223 19.87 12.03 -12.74
C PRO A 223 19.49 12.02 -14.24
N PRO A 224 18.97 13.11 -14.82
CA PRO A 224 18.54 13.14 -16.22
C PRO A 224 19.61 12.66 -17.22
N ARG A 225 20.89 12.99 -16.97
CA ARG A 225 22.04 12.54 -17.78
C ARG A 225 22.24 11.02 -17.82
N ALA A 226 21.70 10.29 -16.86
CA ALA A 226 21.89 8.86 -16.70
C ALA A 226 20.77 8.02 -17.35
N VAL A 227 19.65 8.62 -17.73
CA VAL A 227 18.47 7.91 -18.27
C VAL A 227 18.83 6.99 -19.44
N ASN A 228 19.57 7.52 -20.43
CA ASN A 228 19.98 6.74 -21.60
C ASN A 228 21.00 5.63 -21.26
N LEU A 229 21.80 5.83 -20.21
CA LEU A 229 22.76 4.83 -19.77
C LEU A 229 22.05 3.68 -19.05
N VAL A 230 21.09 4.00 -18.17
CA VAL A 230 20.22 2.98 -17.56
C VAL A 230 19.51 2.16 -18.64
N TYR A 231 18.89 2.80 -19.62
CA TYR A 231 18.24 2.09 -20.73
C TYR A 231 19.21 1.13 -21.44
N LYS A 232 20.41 1.60 -21.81
CA LYS A 232 21.43 0.77 -22.46
C LYS A 232 21.89 -0.41 -21.60
N GLU A 233 21.97 -0.24 -20.28
CA GLU A 233 22.36 -1.32 -19.37
C GLU A 233 21.28 -2.40 -19.25
N PHE A 234 19.99 -2.03 -19.33
CA PHE A 234 18.89 -2.99 -19.46
C PHE A 234 18.90 -3.66 -20.83
N GLU A 235 19.03 -2.89 -21.91
CA GLU A 235 19.08 -3.42 -23.29
C GLU A 235 20.18 -4.47 -23.50
N LYS A 236 21.34 -4.30 -22.85
CA LYS A 236 22.44 -5.26 -22.90
C LYS A 236 22.16 -6.59 -22.19
N ARG A 237 21.32 -6.58 -21.14
CA ARG A 237 21.19 -7.71 -20.19
C ARG A 237 19.83 -8.36 -20.19
N VAL A 238 18.79 -7.64 -20.61
CA VAL A 238 17.39 -8.05 -20.49
C VAL A 238 16.80 -8.20 -21.88
N PRO A 239 16.44 -9.42 -22.32
CA PRO A 239 15.97 -9.67 -23.68
C PRO A 239 14.69 -8.90 -24.05
N ARG A 240 13.78 -8.75 -23.09
CA ARG A 240 12.48 -8.09 -23.29
C ARG A 240 12.14 -7.22 -22.10
N PHE A 241 12.07 -5.92 -22.35
CA PHE A 241 11.71 -4.93 -21.35
C PHE A 241 11.02 -3.73 -21.99
N TRP A 242 10.32 -2.96 -21.17
CA TRP A 242 9.65 -1.71 -21.56
C TRP A 242 10.01 -0.63 -20.57
N THR A 243 10.05 0.63 -21.04
CA THR A 243 10.44 1.76 -20.20
C THR A 243 9.54 2.97 -20.42
N TRP A 244 9.23 3.64 -19.31
CA TRP A 244 8.48 4.88 -19.31
C TRP A 244 9.09 5.87 -18.32
N ILE A 245 8.96 7.16 -18.59
CA ILE A 245 9.35 8.24 -17.67
C ILE A 245 8.09 8.81 -17.04
N ILE A 246 8.09 8.99 -15.73
CA ILE A 246 6.98 9.63 -15.01
C ILE A 246 7.11 11.15 -15.12
N ASP A 247 6.11 11.79 -15.70
CA ASP A 247 6.04 13.25 -15.81
C ASP A 247 5.22 13.86 -14.65
N SER A 248 4.12 13.21 -14.25
CA SER A 248 3.33 13.65 -13.10
C SER A 248 2.57 12.50 -12.43
N PHE A 249 2.08 12.77 -11.22
CA PHE A 249 1.37 11.81 -10.38
C PHE A 249 0.07 12.42 -9.84
N GLU A 250 -0.96 11.59 -9.75
CA GLU A 250 -2.24 11.88 -9.12
C GLU A 250 -2.73 10.66 -8.34
N SER A 251 -3.51 10.87 -7.28
CA SER A 251 -4.25 9.81 -6.60
C SER A 251 -5.74 10.14 -6.52
N SER A 252 -6.58 9.10 -6.57
CA SER A 252 -8.02 9.23 -6.31
C SER A 252 -8.45 8.17 -5.31
N PHE A 253 -9.40 8.55 -4.46
CA PHE A 253 -10.12 7.67 -3.55
C PHE A 253 -11.60 7.98 -3.65
N SER A 254 -12.38 7.00 -4.10
CA SER A 254 -13.82 7.08 -4.34
C SER A 254 -14.55 6.12 -3.42
N LEU A 255 -15.64 6.60 -2.83
CA LEU A 255 -16.53 5.79 -1.99
C LEU A 255 -17.80 5.38 -2.75
N ASP A 256 -17.91 5.70 -4.05
CA ASP A 256 -19.12 5.55 -4.87
C ASP A 256 -19.67 4.11 -4.89
N PHE A 257 -18.81 3.12 -4.68
CA PHE A 257 -19.15 1.69 -4.73
C PHE A 257 -19.14 1.01 -3.36
N TYR A 258 -18.98 1.73 -2.25
CA TYR A 258 -19.02 1.12 -0.92
C TYR A 258 -20.46 1.02 -0.42
N ASP A 259 -20.93 -0.20 -0.18
CA ASP A 259 -22.24 -0.50 0.41
C ASP A 259 -22.10 -0.62 1.93
N VAL A 260 -22.74 0.28 2.67
CA VAL A 260 -22.66 0.33 4.14
C VAL A 260 -23.41 -0.83 4.80
N ASP A 261 -24.52 -1.27 4.20
CA ASP A 261 -25.38 -2.29 4.79
C ASP A 261 -24.72 -3.67 4.73
N GLU A 262 -24.04 -3.97 3.61
CA GLU A 262 -23.19 -5.15 3.49
C GLU A 262 -21.76 -4.93 4.00
N GLY A 263 -21.41 -3.67 4.26
CA GLY A 263 -20.08 -3.19 4.63
C GLY A 263 -19.01 -3.49 3.59
N ASN A 264 -19.36 -3.68 2.31
CA ASN A 264 -18.50 -4.22 1.25
C ASN A 264 -18.48 -3.33 0.00
N TRP A 265 -17.47 -3.49 -0.85
CA TRP A 265 -17.45 -2.88 -2.16
C TRP A 265 -18.32 -3.65 -3.15
N LYS A 266 -19.23 -2.95 -3.83
CA LYS A 266 -20.11 -3.47 -4.89
C LYS A 266 -19.93 -2.68 -6.16
N ILE A 267 -19.00 -3.13 -7.00
CA ILE A 267 -18.78 -2.51 -8.30
C ILE A 267 -19.65 -3.22 -9.34
N ASP A 268 -20.62 -2.52 -9.91
CA ASP A 268 -21.30 -3.00 -11.12
C ASP A 268 -20.38 -2.77 -12.32
N TRP A 269 -19.59 -3.79 -12.65
CA TRP A 269 -18.65 -3.77 -13.76
C TRP A 269 -19.31 -3.58 -15.13
N LYS A 270 -20.59 -3.97 -15.29
CA LYS A 270 -21.31 -3.74 -16.56
C LYS A 270 -21.67 -2.27 -16.70
N ALA A 271 -22.22 -1.67 -15.65
CA ALA A 271 -22.53 -0.25 -15.61
C ALA A 271 -21.25 0.60 -15.76
N TRP A 272 -20.17 0.24 -15.06
CA TRP A 272 -18.89 0.92 -15.18
C TRP A 272 -18.28 0.79 -16.58
N SER A 273 -18.36 -0.40 -17.20
CA SER A 273 -17.90 -0.59 -18.59
C SER A 273 -18.67 0.29 -19.59
N LEU A 274 -19.99 0.43 -19.41
CA LEU A 274 -20.80 1.33 -20.22
C LEU A 274 -20.42 2.80 -19.99
N TYR A 275 -20.15 3.19 -18.74
CA TYR A 275 -19.66 4.52 -18.42
C TYR A 275 -18.31 4.80 -19.09
N LEU A 276 -17.34 3.88 -18.99
CA LEU A 276 -16.05 3.98 -19.67
C LEU A 276 -16.23 4.14 -21.19
N SER A 277 -17.08 3.32 -21.82
CA SER A 277 -17.40 3.42 -23.24
C SER A 277 -18.01 4.78 -23.63
N ASN A 278 -18.90 5.31 -22.80
CA ASN A 278 -19.52 6.62 -23.01
C ASN A 278 -18.51 7.76 -22.89
N VAL A 279 -17.61 7.71 -21.90
CA VAL A 279 -16.57 8.73 -21.72
C VAL A 279 -15.57 8.70 -22.87
N LEU A 280 -15.14 7.51 -23.30
CA LEU A 280 -14.23 7.33 -24.44
C LEU A 280 -14.84 7.82 -25.77
N SER A 281 -16.13 7.55 -26.01
CA SER A 281 -16.80 7.92 -27.27
C SER A 281 -17.21 9.40 -27.35
N LYS A 282 -17.69 9.99 -26.24
CA LYS A 282 -18.17 11.38 -26.22
C LYS A 282 -17.05 12.39 -25.95
N GLY A 283 -15.92 11.93 -25.43
CA GLY A 283 -14.81 12.75 -24.96
C GLY A 283 -15.03 13.25 -23.53
N TRP A 284 -13.96 13.22 -22.75
CA TRP A 284 -13.95 13.56 -21.31
C TRP A 284 -14.55 14.94 -20.98
N GLY A 285 -14.32 15.96 -21.82
CA GLY A 285 -14.78 17.33 -21.59
C GLY A 285 -16.30 17.53 -21.67
N LYS A 286 -17.05 16.56 -22.23
CA LYS A 286 -18.52 16.63 -22.34
C LYS A 286 -19.25 15.84 -21.25
N VAL A 287 -18.54 15.00 -20.51
CA VAL A 287 -19.12 14.12 -19.47
C VAL A 287 -18.92 14.70 -18.06
N LEU A 288 -17.89 15.53 -17.87
CA LEU A 288 -17.65 16.21 -16.60
C LEU A 288 -18.55 17.44 -16.44
N SER A 289 -19.05 17.65 -15.24
CA SER A 289 -19.68 18.93 -14.86
C SER A 289 -18.64 20.07 -14.89
N PRO A 290 -19.06 21.34 -15.07
CA PRO A 290 -18.14 22.49 -15.02
C PRO A 290 -17.32 22.57 -13.70
N GLU A 291 -17.88 22.09 -12.59
CA GLU A 291 -17.22 22.01 -11.29
C GLU A 291 -16.11 20.94 -11.26
N GLU A 292 -16.32 19.80 -11.93
CA GLU A 292 -15.30 18.76 -12.09
C GLU A 292 -14.21 19.18 -13.09
N MET A 293 -14.55 19.97 -14.12
CA MET A 293 -13.58 20.57 -15.03
C MET A 293 -12.70 21.64 -14.37
N GLY A 294 -13.19 22.29 -13.30
CA GLY A 294 -12.48 23.33 -12.54
C GLY A 294 -11.33 22.80 -11.67
N LYS A 295 -11.27 21.48 -11.40
CA LYS A 295 -10.12 20.84 -10.75
C LYS A 295 -8.99 20.72 -11.77
N LYS A 296 -8.19 21.80 -11.83
CA LYS A 296 -7.03 22.04 -12.70
C LYS A 296 -6.42 20.75 -13.25
N ARG A 297 -6.28 20.70 -14.59
CA ARG A 297 -5.33 19.84 -15.31
C ARG A 297 -4.08 19.67 -14.43
N PRO A 298 -3.53 18.44 -14.29
CA PRO A 298 -2.18 18.31 -13.76
C PRO A 298 -1.35 19.33 -14.51
N PRO A 299 -0.61 20.22 -13.82
CA PRO A 299 0.28 21.11 -14.53
C PRO A 299 1.11 20.19 -15.42
N THR A 300 1.02 20.37 -16.74
CA THR A 300 2.09 19.97 -17.65
C THR A 300 3.32 20.53 -16.98
N SER A 301 4.09 19.65 -16.32
CA SER A 301 5.27 20.07 -15.59
C SER A 301 6.06 20.84 -16.62
N PRO A 302 6.32 22.16 -16.42
CA PRO A 302 7.22 22.83 -17.31
C PRO A 302 8.48 21.97 -17.27
N LEU A 303 9.10 21.71 -18.42
CA LEU A 303 10.51 21.34 -18.53
C LEU A 303 11.39 22.49 -17.97
N GLY A 304 11.02 23.01 -16.81
CA GLY A 304 11.41 24.27 -16.22
C GLY A 304 12.43 23.95 -15.17
N LYS A 305 13.67 24.28 -15.50
CA LYS A 305 14.83 24.50 -14.62
C LYS A 305 14.68 23.87 -13.24
N VAL A 306 15.45 22.80 -13.01
CA VAL A 306 15.75 22.24 -11.67
C VAL A 306 15.87 23.40 -10.68
N ARG A 307 14.83 23.64 -9.89
CA ARG A 307 14.88 24.64 -8.83
C ARG A 307 15.61 23.96 -7.70
N GLY A 308 16.92 24.21 -7.64
CA GLY A 308 17.85 23.52 -6.75
C GLY A 308 17.28 23.39 -5.34
N VAL A 309 16.95 22.16 -4.98
CA VAL A 309 16.52 21.81 -3.62
C VAL A 309 17.75 21.83 -2.72
N THR A 310 17.61 22.40 -1.54
CA THR A 310 18.68 22.50 -0.55
C THR A 310 18.88 21.16 0.14
N ILE A 311 20.10 20.90 0.63
CA ILE A 311 20.38 19.68 1.43
C ILE A 311 19.45 19.57 2.65
N LYS A 312 19.07 20.70 3.23
CA LYS A 312 18.13 20.80 4.35
C LYS A 312 16.74 20.32 3.98
N GLU A 313 16.26 20.70 2.80
CA GLU A 313 14.98 20.22 2.26
C GLU A 313 15.03 18.73 1.95
N LEU A 314 16.13 18.23 1.36
CA LEU A 314 16.30 16.80 1.09
C LEU A 314 16.30 15.98 2.39
N LYS A 315 16.98 16.44 3.45
CA LYS A 315 16.92 15.81 4.78
C LYS A 315 15.51 15.75 5.35
N LEU A 316 14.72 16.81 5.19
CA LEU A 316 13.33 16.81 5.62
C LEU A 316 12.47 15.87 4.77
N ILE A 317 12.69 15.81 3.45
CA ILE A 317 12.03 14.87 2.55
C ILE A 317 12.32 13.42 2.95
N ASP A 318 13.58 13.09 3.26
CA ASP A 318 13.98 11.75 3.73
C ASP A 318 13.25 11.36 5.02
N ALA A 319 13.28 12.24 6.02
CA ALA A 319 12.60 12.00 7.30
C ALA A 319 11.08 11.81 7.11
N LEU A 320 10.44 12.67 6.32
CA LEU A 320 9.00 12.59 6.04
C LEU A 320 8.63 11.36 5.21
N SER A 321 9.51 10.90 4.31
CA SER A 321 9.29 9.68 3.52
C SER A 321 9.31 8.41 4.38
N LYS A 322 10.07 8.44 5.49
CA LYS A 322 10.13 7.35 6.48
C LYS A 322 8.95 7.40 7.45
N ASN A 323 8.57 8.60 7.91
CA ASN A 323 7.43 8.80 8.79
C ASN A 323 6.80 10.19 8.57
N PHE A 324 5.73 10.26 7.80
CA PHE A 324 5.06 11.54 7.52
C PHE A 324 4.26 12.08 8.71
N ASN A 325 3.82 11.19 9.59
CA ASN A 325 3.09 11.52 10.81
C ASN A 325 4.03 11.97 11.93
N ALA A 326 5.35 11.97 11.71
CA ALA A 326 6.32 12.50 12.66
C ALA A 326 5.94 13.94 13.05
N THR A 327 5.92 14.20 14.36
CA THR A 327 5.57 15.53 14.85
C THR A 327 6.68 16.52 14.52
N VAL A 328 6.36 17.82 14.58
CA VAL A 328 7.38 18.87 14.41
C VAL A 328 8.49 18.71 15.46
N GLN A 329 8.16 18.24 16.66
CA GLN A 329 9.12 17.98 17.73
C GLN A 329 10.05 16.80 17.38
N ASP A 330 9.49 15.68 16.90
CA ASP A 330 10.28 14.53 16.47
C ASP A 330 11.23 14.90 15.33
N LEU A 331 10.73 15.63 14.33
CA LEU A 331 11.53 16.11 13.20
C LEU A 331 12.60 17.11 13.64
N SER A 332 12.29 17.96 14.63
CA SER A 332 13.23 18.94 15.18
C SER A 332 14.38 18.24 15.91
N GLN A 333 14.08 17.24 16.74
CA GLN A 333 15.08 16.43 17.45
C GLN A 333 15.92 15.62 16.47
N ASN A 334 15.29 14.94 15.51
CA ASN A 334 15.98 14.08 14.55
C ASN A 334 16.88 14.85 13.57
N LEU A 335 16.46 16.03 13.13
CA LEU A 335 17.17 16.80 12.10
C LEU A 335 18.07 17.91 12.68
N GLY A 336 17.98 18.21 13.98
CA GLY A 336 18.72 19.29 14.62
C GLY A 336 18.29 20.69 14.17
N TYR A 337 17.05 20.85 13.69
CA TYR A 337 16.50 22.14 13.24
C TYR A 337 15.40 22.61 14.18
N ASN A 338 15.25 23.93 14.39
CA ASN A 338 14.17 24.46 15.20
C ASN A 338 12.77 24.21 14.57
N ALA A 339 11.72 24.16 15.40
CA ALA A 339 10.35 23.87 14.99
C ALA A 339 9.84 24.82 13.87
N ARG A 340 10.10 26.13 13.98
CA ARG A 340 9.69 27.13 12.98
C ARG A 340 10.30 26.85 11.61
N THR A 341 11.55 26.40 11.59
CA THR A 341 12.25 25.99 10.37
C THR A 341 11.59 24.79 9.73
N ILE A 342 11.26 23.75 10.53
CA ILE A 342 10.61 22.53 10.02
C ILE A 342 9.27 22.88 9.38
N ILE A 343 8.43 23.65 10.09
CA ILE A 343 7.11 24.10 9.61
C ILE A 343 7.25 24.85 8.28
N ARG A 344 8.08 25.90 8.26
CA ARG A 344 8.29 26.72 7.05
C ARG A 344 8.82 25.90 5.87
N THR A 345 9.73 24.96 6.13
CA THR A 345 10.32 24.11 5.08
C THR A 345 9.28 23.13 4.55
N ARG A 346 8.48 22.50 5.42
CA ARG A 346 7.38 21.61 5.03
C ARG A 346 6.33 22.34 4.18
N GLU A 347 5.88 23.51 4.63
CA GLU A 347 4.95 24.36 3.88
C GLU A 347 5.50 24.74 2.50
N ASN A 348 6.78 25.12 2.42
CA ASN A 348 7.43 25.44 1.16
C ASN A 348 7.54 24.23 0.21
N LEU A 349 7.78 23.03 0.74
CA LEU A 349 7.82 21.79 -0.05
C LEU A 349 6.44 21.46 -0.63
N LEU A 350 5.39 21.63 0.16
CA LEU A 350 4.00 21.42 -0.26
C LEU A 350 3.56 22.48 -1.29
N LYS A 351 3.82 23.76 -1.00
CA LYS A 351 3.46 24.89 -1.87
C LYS A 351 4.14 24.82 -3.24
N ARG A 352 5.37 24.29 -3.31
CA ARG A 352 6.10 24.06 -4.57
C ARG A 352 5.72 22.76 -5.28
N GLY A 353 4.93 21.89 -4.66
CA GLY A 353 4.61 20.57 -5.18
C GLY A 353 5.80 19.59 -5.17
N THR A 354 6.87 19.88 -4.42
CA THR A 354 7.98 18.94 -4.22
C THR A 354 7.53 17.71 -3.46
N LEU A 355 6.64 17.91 -2.48
CA LEU A 355 5.89 16.85 -1.83
C LEU A 355 4.43 16.99 -2.23
N GLN A 356 3.89 15.93 -2.81
CA GLN A 356 2.46 15.74 -3.03
C GLN A 356 1.94 14.79 -1.96
N LEU A 357 0.75 15.03 -1.45
CA LEU A 357 0.18 14.22 -0.38
C LEU A 357 -0.93 13.37 -0.96
N ALA A 358 -0.91 12.09 -0.63
CA ALA A 358 -1.95 11.13 -0.98
C ALA A 358 -2.57 10.56 0.28
N LEU A 359 -3.89 10.39 0.25
CA LEU A 359 -4.60 9.64 1.28
C LEU A 359 -4.30 8.15 1.07
N GLY A 360 -3.79 7.48 2.10
CA GLY A 360 -3.72 6.03 2.14
C GLY A 360 -4.66 5.48 3.19
N ILE A 361 -5.31 4.39 2.81
CA ILE A 361 -6.18 3.60 3.65
C ILE A 361 -6.11 2.17 3.12
N ASP A 362 -5.95 1.22 4.03
CA ASP A 362 -5.81 -0.21 3.77
C ASP A 362 -6.88 -0.95 4.59
N GLN A 363 -6.96 -2.28 4.48
CA GLN A 363 -7.82 -3.11 5.36
C GLN A 363 -9.31 -2.79 5.26
N ILE A 364 -9.74 -2.18 4.14
CA ILE A 364 -11.14 -1.87 3.84
C ILE A 364 -11.70 -2.78 2.74
N GLY A 365 -11.03 -3.90 2.44
CA GLY A 365 -11.43 -4.85 1.41
C GLY A 365 -11.02 -4.49 -0.01
N LEU A 366 -9.89 -3.79 -0.19
CA LEU A 366 -9.28 -3.47 -1.50
C LEU A 366 -7.99 -4.25 -1.69
N ASN A 367 -8.10 -5.58 -1.81
CA ASN A 367 -6.98 -6.51 -1.72
C ASN A 367 -6.38 -6.89 -3.08
N GLU A 368 -7.04 -6.58 -4.19
CA GLU A 368 -6.50 -6.78 -5.54
C GLU A 368 -5.78 -5.53 -6.02
N HIS A 369 -4.51 -5.67 -6.37
CA HIS A 369 -3.67 -4.59 -6.88
C HIS A 369 -3.38 -4.80 -8.37
N ILE A 370 -3.97 -3.96 -9.21
CA ILE A 370 -3.99 -4.14 -10.67
C ILE A 370 -3.22 -2.98 -11.31
N LEU A 371 -2.20 -3.28 -12.10
CA LEU A 371 -1.45 -2.30 -12.89
C LEU A 371 -1.96 -2.27 -14.33
N PHE A 372 -2.31 -1.07 -14.79
CA PHE A 372 -2.55 -0.76 -16.19
C PHE A 372 -1.39 0.05 -16.73
N ILE A 373 -0.95 -0.27 -17.94
CA ILE A 373 -0.10 0.62 -18.73
C ILE A 373 -0.77 0.82 -20.07
N ILE A 374 -1.11 2.05 -20.41
CA ILE A 374 -1.88 2.40 -21.61
C ILE A 374 -1.06 3.38 -22.44
N GLU A 375 -0.88 3.10 -23.72
CA GLU A 375 -0.21 3.96 -24.69
C GLU A 375 -1.25 4.39 -25.74
N SER A 376 -1.52 5.69 -25.78
CA SER A 376 -2.57 6.25 -26.64
C SER A 376 -2.42 7.77 -26.77
N ASP A 377 -3.31 8.40 -27.52
CA ASP A 377 -3.41 9.84 -27.61
C ASP A 377 -3.90 10.47 -26.27
N PRO A 378 -3.60 11.74 -26.01
CA PRO A 378 -3.97 12.40 -24.75
C PRO A 378 -5.47 12.38 -24.43
N ASP A 379 -6.35 12.47 -25.42
CA ASP A 379 -7.80 12.53 -25.17
C ASP A 379 -8.35 11.17 -24.72
N THR A 380 -7.86 10.08 -25.32
CA THR A 380 -8.16 8.72 -24.87
C THR A 380 -7.65 8.49 -23.45
N LEU A 381 -6.42 8.91 -23.14
CA LEU A 381 -5.85 8.77 -21.79
C LEU A 381 -6.63 9.58 -20.75
N HIS A 382 -7.00 10.83 -21.05
CA HIS A 382 -7.82 11.65 -20.16
C HIS A 382 -9.21 11.05 -19.92
N SER A 383 -9.83 10.51 -20.97
CA SER A 383 -11.12 9.81 -20.89
C SER A 383 -11.03 8.57 -19.99
N PHE A 384 -9.96 7.79 -20.12
CA PHE A 384 -9.70 6.67 -19.24
C PHE A 384 -9.50 7.13 -17.77
N VAL A 385 -8.74 8.19 -17.55
CA VAL A 385 -8.51 8.75 -16.19
C VAL A 385 -9.82 9.18 -15.53
N VAL A 386 -10.73 9.82 -16.26
CA VAL A 386 -12.06 10.19 -15.75
C VAL A 386 -12.85 8.96 -15.32
N ALA A 387 -12.79 7.88 -16.11
CA ALA A 387 -13.48 6.63 -15.78
C ALA A 387 -12.87 5.89 -14.59
N ILE A 388 -11.54 5.78 -14.55
CA ILE A 388 -10.83 5.01 -13.51
C ILE A 388 -10.92 5.70 -12.14
N LYS A 389 -10.96 7.03 -12.08
CA LYS A 389 -11.06 7.80 -10.82
C LYS A 389 -12.35 7.54 -10.04
N ARG A 390 -13.38 6.98 -10.67
CA ARG A 390 -14.63 6.53 -10.02
C ARG A 390 -14.45 5.25 -9.21
N LEU A 391 -13.47 4.43 -9.57
CA LEU A 391 -13.17 3.19 -8.86
C LEU A 391 -12.52 3.46 -7.49
N PRO A 392 -12.53 2.49 -6.57
CA PRO A 392 -12.27 2.72 -5.15
C PRO A 392 -10.98 3.50 -4.83
N LYS A 393 -9.83 3.05 -5.32
CA LYS A 393 -8.54 3.70 -5.05
C LYS A 393 -7.60 3.54 -6.22
N THR A 394 -7.12 4.67 -6.75
CA THR A 394 -6.26 4.69 -7.94
C THR A 394 -5.03 5.55 -7.75
N TRP A 395 -3.89 5.07 -8.22
CA TRP A 395 -2.62 5.81 -8.32
C TRP A 395 -2.27 5.97 -9.79
N ILE A 396 -2.34 7.20 -10.28
CA ILE A 396 -2.26 7.53 -11.70
C ILE A 396 -0.93 8.23 -11.95
N TYR A 397 -0.13 7.66 -12.83
CA TYR A 397 1.15 8.19 -13.26
C TYR A 397 1.02 8.54 -14.74
N TRP A 398 1.09 9.84 -15.04
CA TRP A 398 1.25 10.29 -16.41
C TRP A 398 2.67 10.02 -16.83
N THR A 399 2.83 9.27 -17.91
CA THR A 399 4.12 8.81 -18.35
C THR A 399 4.31 9.09 -19.84
N ARG A 400 5.56 8.93 -20.26
CA ARG A 400 5.91 8.92 -21.68
C ARG A 400 6.96 7.88 -21.98
N THR A 401 6.96 7.35 -23.19
CA THR A 401 8.05 6.49 -23.67
C THR A 401 9.31 7.33 -23.86
N LEU A 402 10.46 6.67 -24.04
CA LEU A 402 11.71 7.37 -24.39
C LEU A 402 11.61 8.14 -25.71
N ASN A 403 10.74 7.68 -26.62
CA ASN A 403 10.42 8.34 -27.87
C ASN A 403 9.38 9.48 -27.72
N LYS A 404 9.03 9.83 -26.47
CA LYS A 404 8.07 10.89 -26.11
C LYS A 404 6.63 10.63 -26.53
N GLU A 405 6.25 9.37 -26.74
CA GLU A 405 4.84 9.01 -26.91
C GLU A 405 4.13 9.02 -25.55
N ASN A 406 2.88 9.48 -25.52
CA ASN A 406 2.13 9.58 -24.28
C ASN A 406 1.70 8.20 -23.78
N ALA A 407 1.80 8.02 -22.47
CA ALA A 407 1.38 6.82 -21.80
C ALA A 407 0.80 7.15 -20.42
N LEU A 408 0.14 6.15 -19.85
CA LEU A 408 -0.43 6.21 -18.52
C LEU A 408 -0.10 4.90 -17.81
N ALA A 409 0.57 4.97 -16.66
CA ALA A 409 0.65 3.84 -15.74
C ALA A 409 -0.33 4.09 -14.59
N CYS A 410 -1.21 3.14 -14.29
CA CYS A 410 -2.23 3.30 -13.26
C CYS A 410 -2.31 2.06 -12.38
N TRP A 411 -2.13 2.22 -11.08
CA TRP A 411 -2.47 1.19 -10.11
C TRP A 411 -3.90 1.38 -9.63
N LEU A 412 -4.69 0.32 -9.67
CA LEU A 412 -6.01 0.23 -9.07
C LEU A 412 -5.94 -0.73 -7.88
N GLU A 413 -6.47 -0.30 -6.73
CA GLU A 413 -6.78 -1.19 -5.62
C GLU A 413 -8.29 -1.45 -5.63
N ALA A 414 -8.67 -2.71 -5.78
CA ALA A 414 -10.03 -3.15 -6.01
C ALA A 414 -10.39 -4.31 -5.05
N PRO A 415 -11.69 -4.55 -4.81
CA PRO A 415 -12.11 -5.71 -4.03
C PRO A 415 -11.78 -7.02 -4.74
N LEU A 416 -11.66 -8.11 -3.96
CA LEU A 416 -11.48 -9.45 -4.49
C LEU A 416 -12.54 -9.81 -5.55
N GLY A 417 -12.10 -10.46 -6.63
CA GLY A 417 -12.94 -10.84 -7.77
C GLY A 417 -13.11 -9.75 -8.83
N SER A 418 -12.37 -8.65 -8.75
CA SER A 418 -12.45 -7.52 -9.71
C SER A 418 -11.64 -7.75 -10.98
N ILE A 419 -10.56 -8.53 -10.91
CA ILE A 419 -9.64 -8.81 -12.01
C ILE A 419 -10.35 -9.17 -13.32
N THR A 420 -11.08 -10.30 -13.33
CA THR A 420 -11.72 -10.84 -14.54
C THR A 420 -12.78 -9.92 -15.15
N PRO A 421 -13.76 -9.38 -14.38
CA PRO A 421 -14.76 -8.50 -14.96
C PRO A 421 -14.16 -7.16 -15.44
N LEU A 422 -13.13 -6.65 -14.76
CA LEU A 422 -12.40 -5.45 -15.20
C LEU A 422 -11.64 -5.69 -16.50
N GLU A 423 -10.86 -6.77 -16.62
CA GLU A 423 -10.16 -7.11 -17.86
C GLU A 423 -11.15 -7.21 -19.03
N ARG A 424 -12.30 -7.86 -18.80
CA ARG A 424 -13.37 -7.97 -19.81
C ARG A 424 -13.94 -6.61 -20.21
N ALA A 425 -14.16 -5.71 -19.25
CA ALA A 425 -14.62 -4.35 -19.52
C ALA A 425 -13.59 -3.59 -20.38
N ILE A 426 -12.33 -3.59 -19.96
CA ILE A 426 -11.23 -2.92 -20.67
C ILE A 426 -11.03 -3.48 -22.07
N ARG A 427 -10.98 -4.81 -22.22
CA ARG A 427 -10.78 -5.47 -23.52
C ARG A 427 -11.87 -5.08 -24.53
N ARG A 428 -13.11 -4.92 -24.07
CA ARG A 428 -14.23 -4.54 -24.95
C ARG A 428 -14.20 -3.08 -25.35
N THR A 429 -13.79 -2.18 -24.46
CA THR A 429 -13.92 -0.73 -24.67
C THR A 429 -12.63 -0.04 -25.10
N LEU A 430 -11.49 -0.47 -24.57
CA LEU A 430 -10.20 0.22 -24.74
C LEU A 430 -9.32 -0.42 -25.83
N LEU A 431 -9.39 -1.75 -26.02
CA LEU A 431 -8.59 -2.46 -27.02
C LEU A 431 -8.68 -1.84 -28.44
N PRO A 432 -9.84 -1.35 -28.92
CA PRO A 432 -9.92 -0.73 -30.24
C PRO A 432 -9.22 0.65 -30.35
N LEU A 433 -8.92 1.29 -29.22
CA LEU A 433 -8.48 2.69 -29.14
C LEU A 433 -7.05 2.85 -28.65
N ALA A 434 -6.51 1.87 -27.92
CA ALA A 434 -5.21 1.98 -27.28
C ALA A 434 -4.50 0.64 -27.17
N LYS A 435 -3.16 0.70 -27.18
CA LYS A 435 -2.33 -0.41 -26.71
C LYS A 435 -2.36 -0.39 -25.19
N TYR A 436 -2.61 -1.53 -24.57
CA TYR A 436 -2.56 -1.63 -23.11
C TYR A 436 -1.90 -2.92 -22.64
N LYS A 437 -1.37 -2.87 -21.43
CA LYS A 437 -0.89 -3.99 -20.64
C LYS A 437 -1.60 -3.97 -19.30
N LEU A 438 -1.94 -5.16 -18.79
CA LEU A 438 -2.66 -5.34 -17.54
C LEU A 438 -1.94 -6.41 -16.72
N PHE A 439 -1.63 -6.08 -15.47
CA PHE A 439 -0.91 -6.98 -14.56
C PHE A 439 -1.54 -7.01 -13.18
N PHE A 440 -1.32 -8.10 -12.47
CA PHE A 440 -1.71 -8.30 -11.08
C PHE A 440 -0.47 -8.39 -10.21
N ARG A 441 -0.43 -7.64 -9.12
CA ARG A 441 0.72 -7.67 -8.22
C ARG A 441 0.61 -8.78 -7.21
N SER A 442 1.63 -9.62 -7.15
CA SER A 442 1.79 -10.61 -6.08
C SER A 442 2.59 -10.06 -4.92
N HIS A 443 3.68 -9.35 -5.21
CA HIS A 443 4.64 -8.90 -4.20
C HIS A 443 5.15 -7.49 -4.49
N GLN A 444 5.51 -6.77 -3.43
CA GLN A 444 6.15 -5.46 -3.49
C GLN A 444 7.27 -5.36 -2.48
N GLU A 445 8.44 -4.92 -2.95
CA GLU A 445 9.57 -4.55 -2.11
C GLU A 445 9.92 -3.07 -2.25
N GLY A 446 10.09 -2.43 -1.11
CA GLY A 446 10.61 -1.06 -1.03
C GLY A 446 9.59 0.03 -1.35
N SER A 447 9.97 1.22 -0.86
CA SER A 447 9.44 2.54 -1.22
C SER A 447 10.42 3.54 -0.60
N ARG A 448 11.64 3.60 -1.15
CA ARG A 448 12.72 4.43 -0.61
C ARG A 448 12.95 5.63 -1.53
N ILE A 449 13.45 6.72 -0.97
CA ILE A 449 14.06 7.78 -1.77
C ILE A 449 15.55 7.44 -1.98
N PRO A 450 16.21 8.00 -3.02
CA PRO A 450 17.64 7.82 -3.20
C PRO A 450 18.44 8.35 -2.02
N LEU A 451 19.56 7.70 -1.75
CA LEU A 451 20.47 8.02 -0.65
C LEU A 451 20.95 9.49 -0.71
N LEU A 452 20.80 10.22 0.39
CA LEU A 452 21.16 11.64 0.47
C LEU A 452 22.64 11.90 0.21
N GLU A 453 23.49 10.93 0.52
CA GLU A 453 24.95 10.96 0.31
C GLU A 453 25.34 11.08 -1.17
N LEU A 454 24.41 10.71 -2.07
CA LEU A 454 24.59 10.84 -3.51
C LEU A 454 24.32 12.26 -4.02
N PHE A 455 23.72 13.13 -3.19
CA PHE A 455 23.53 14.53 -3.56
C PHE A 455 24.78 15.36 -3.23
N ASP A 456 25.41 15.93 -4.24
CA ASP A 456 26.51 16.85 -4.08
C ASP A 456 25.98 18.27 -3.82
N ALA A 457 26.17 18.75 -2.59
CA ALA A 457 25.71 20.07 -2.17
C ALA A 457 26.46 21.24 -2.84
N GLN A 458 27.70 21.02 -3.31
CA GLN A 458 28.50 22.06 -3.98
C GLN A 458 28.02 22.24 -5.42
N THR A 459 27.90 21.14 -6.16
CA THR A 459 27.46 21.16 -7.56
C THR A 459 25.93 21.22 -7.71
N LYS A 460 25.19 20.93 -6.62
CA LYS A 460 23.72 20.76 -6.60
C LYS A 460 23.25 19.70 -7.60
N THR A 461 24.03 18.62 -7.74
CA THR A 461 23.73 17.51 -8.65
C THR A 461 23.80 16.17 -7.94
N TRP A 462 23.12 15.18 -8.52
CA TRP A 462 23.15 13.80 -8.07
C TRP A 462 24.32 13.04 -8.73
N LYS A 463 25.14 12.40 -7.89
CA LYS A 463 26.29 11.57 -8.30
C LYS A 463 25.80 10.25 -8.87
N TRP A 464 26.22 9.92 -10.07
CA TRP A 464 25.82 8.67 -10.70
C TRP A 464 26.94 8.13 -11.58
N SER A 465 27.09 6.82 -11.57
CA SER A 465 27.97 6.10 -12.49
C SER A 465 27.35 4.74 -12.84
N PRO A 466 27.72 4.13 -13.98
CA PRO A 466 27.15 2.84 -14.41
C PRO A 466 27.36 1.70 -13.40
N GLU A 467 28.44 1.74 -12.60
CA GLU A 467 28.72 0.68 -11.61
C GLU A 467 27.69 0.68 -10.45
N MET A 468 26.91 1.75 -10.30
CA MET A 468 25.82 1.85 -9.32
C MET A 468 24.53 1.15 -9.77
N LEU A 469 24.55 0.51 -10.94
CA LEU A 469 23.42 -0.28 -11.46
C LEU A 469 23.89 -1.69 -11.78
N LYS A 470 23.48 -2.66 -10.96
CA LYS A 470 23.66 -4.07 -11.27
C LYS A 470 22.31 -4.70 -11.56
N ILE A 471 22.25 -5.45 -12.66
CA ILE A 471 21.03 -6.14 -13.12
C ILE A 471 21.37 -7.62 -13.23
N ASN A 472 20.67 -8.44 -12.47
CA ASN A 472 20.76 -9.89 -12.50
C ASN A 472 19.40 -10.45 -12.94
N LEU A 473 19.39 -11.40 -13.86
CA LEU A 473 18.18 -12.14 -14.18
C LEU A 473 18.05 -13.31 -13.19
N GLY A 474 16.81 -13.62 -12.79
CA GLY A 474 16.53 -14.86 -12.06
C GLY A 474 17.01 -16.06 -12.89
N LYS A 475 17.47 -17.12 -12.23
CA LYS A 475 17.78 -18.37 -12.97
C LYS A 475 16.46 -18.85 -13.58
N THR A 476 16.32 -18.75 -14.89
CA THR A 476 15.27 -19.44 -15.63
C THR A 476 15.42 -20.94 -15.34
N GLY A 477 14.51 -21.48 -14.53
CA GLY A 477 14.42 -22.92 -14.28
C GLY A 477 13.98 -23.68 -15.51
#